data_AF-A0A1F4TK92-F1
#
_entry.id   AF-A0A1F4TK92-F1
#
_cell.length_a   1.000
_cell.length_b   1.000
_cell.length_c   1.000
_cell.angle_alpha   90.00
_cell.angle_beta   90.00
_cell.angle_gamma   90.00
#
_symmetry.space_group_name_H-M   'P 1'
#
loop_
_entity.id
_entity.type
_entity.pdbx_description
1 polymer ?
#
loop_
_entity_poly.entity_id
_entity_poly.type
_entity_poly.pdbx_seq_one_letter_code
_entity_poly.pdbx_strand_id
1 'polypeptide(L)'
;MSPVKKFKLDNYKEVLKEIEELGRTDCLRELEDRVIKEIIQLICEGTEEAKIKLIKLEALIKEDIGFTPRNKLLVSALRNSIIGALSAAKLCL
;
A
#
# COMPACT_ATOMS: atom_id res chain seq x y z
N MET A 1 -13.94 16.10 -10.46
CA MET A 1 -13.43 15.44 -9.24
C MET A 1 -13.85 13.98 -9.31
N SER A 2 -12.96 13.08 -9.72
CA SER A 2 -13.26 11.64 -9.65
C SER A 2 -13.08 11.18 -8.20
N PRO A 3 -14.10 10.54 -7.59
CA PRO A 3 -13.97 10.04 -6.24
C PRO A 3 -13.02 8.85 -6.32
N VAL A 4 -11.81 9.00 -5.79
CA VAL A 4 -10.96 7.84 -5.52
C VAL A 4 -11.75 6.98 -4.54
N LYS A 5 -12.42 5.95 -5.07
CA LYS A 5 -13.26 5.00 -4.35
C LYS A 5 -12.52 4.57 -3.09
N LYS A 6 -13.25 4.48 -1.97
CA LYS A 6 -12.74 4.02 -0.66
C LYS A 6 -11.66 2.96 -0.88
N PHE A 7 -10.43 3.29 -0.50
CA PHE A 7 -9.31 2.37 -0.61
C PHE A 7 -9.68 1.10 0.17
N LYS A 8 -9.62 -0.04 -0.52
CA LYS A 8 -9.77 -1.37 0.05
C LYS A 8 -8.51 -2.11 -0.34
N LEU A 9 -7.98 -2.92 0.58
CA LEU A 9 -6.83 -3.78 0.35
C LEU A 9 -6.95 -4.58 -0.98
N ASP A 10 -8.15 -5.04 -1.29
CA ASP A 10 -8.48 -5.80 -2.51
C ASP A 10 -8.25 -5.00 -3.81
N ASN A 11 -8.33 -3.68 -3.75
CA ASN A 11 -8.18 -2.77 -4.90
C ASN A 11 -6.76 -2.22 -5.05
N TYR A 12 -5.84 -2.55 -4.13
CA TYR A 12 -4.47 -1.99 -4.13
C TYR A 12 -3.75 -2.18 -5.47
N LYS A 13 -3.92 -3.34 -6.11
CA LYS A 13 -3.35 -3.64 -7.44
C LYS A 13 -3.96 -2.77 -8.55
N GLU A 14 -5.27 -2.56 -8.54
CA GLU A 14 -5.94 -1.71 -9.54
C GLU A 14 -5.48 -0.26 -9.45
N VAL A 15 -5.36 0.27 -8.22
CA VAL A 15 -4.91 1.64 -8.00
C VAL A 15 -3.45 1.83 -8.44
N LEU A 16 -2.57 0.86 -8.18
CA LEU A 16 -1.20 0.91 -8.68
C LEU A 16 -1.13 0.88 -10.21
N LYS A 17 -1.97 0.07 -10.85
CA LYS A 17 -2.06 0.01 -12.32
C LYS A 17 -2.59 1.30 -12.92
N GLU A 18 -3.59 1.93 -12.29
CA GLU A 18 -4.13 3.23 -12.72
C GLU A 18 -3.08 4.34 -12.58
N ILE A 19 -2.33 4.37 -11.48
CA ILE A 19 -1.22 5.32 -11.28
C ILE A 19 -0.12 5.09 -12.34
N GLU A 20 0.16 3.84 -12.67
CA GLU A 20 1.11 3.48 -13.70
C GLU A 20 0.68 3.96 -15.10
N GLU A 21 -0.57 3.71 -15.48
CA GLU A 21 -1.14 4.12 -16.78
C GLU A 21 -1.24 5.64 -16.90
N LEU A 22 -1.60 6.33 -15.83
CA LEU A 22 -1.74 7.79 -15.81
C LEU A 22 -0.41 8.54 -15.62
N GLY A 23 0.62 7.87 -15.09
CA GLY A 23 1.94 8.45 -14.82
C GLY A 23 1.93 9.61 -13.80
N ARG A 24 0.94 9.65 -12.90
CA ARG A 24 0.74 10.76 -11.95
C ARG A 24 1.39 10.46 -10.61
N THR A 25 2.54 11.08 -10.35
CA THR A 25 3.29 10.99 -9.09
C THR A 25 2.48 11.45 -7.88
N ASP A 26 1.59 12.43 -8.06
CA ASP A 26 0.75 12.96 -6.97
C ASP A 26 -0.21 11.90 -6.41
N CYS A 27 -0.76 11.07 -7.31
CA CYS A 27 -1.63 9.95 -6.93
C CYS A 27 -0.86 8.85 -6.18
N LEU A 28 0.44 8.68 -6.48
CA LEU A 28 1.30 7.73 -5.79
C LEU A 28 1.58 8.16 -4.34
N ARG A 29 1.80 9.45 -4.12
CA ARG A 29 1.98 10.02 -2.78
C ARG A 29 0.71 9.96 -1.93
N GLU A 30 -0.44 10.29 -2.52
CA GLU A 30 -1.72 10.14 -1.83
C GLU A 30 -2.02 8.67 -1.46
N LEU A 31 -1.64 7.73 -2.32
CA LEU A 31 -1.78 6.30 -2.05
C LEU A 31 -0.87 5.87 -0.90
N GLU A 32 0.40 6.29 -0.92
CA GLU A 32 1.37 6.04 0.14
C GLU A 32 0.82 6.46 1.51
N ASP A 33 0.37 7.72 1.61
CA ASP A 33 -0.18 8.27 2.85
C ASP A 33 -1.40 7.49 3.35
N ARG A 34 -2.27 7.02 2.44
CA ARG A 34 -3.45 6.21 2.81
C ARG A 34 -3.04 4.84 3.33
N VAL A 35 -2.13 4.16 2.66
CA VAL A 35 -1.67 2.83 3.07
C VAL A 35 -0.95 2.90 4.42
N ILE A 36 -0.09 3.90 4.63
CA ILE A 36 0.58 4.11 5.91
C ILE A 36 -0.43 4.37 7.03
N LYS A 37 -1.44 5.22 6.80
CA LYS A 37 -2.51 5.47 7.79
C LYS A 37 -3.28 4.21 8.14
N GLU A 38 -3.60 3.38 7.16
CA GLU A 38 -4.30 2.11 7.41
C GLU A 38 -3.44 1.13 8.21
N ILE A 39 -2.13 1.04 7.92
CA ILE A 39 -1.19 0.24 8.71
C ILE A 39 -1.15 0.72 10.16
N ILE A 40 -1.03 2.03 10.39
CA ILE A 40 -1.05 2.62 11.73
C ILE A 40 -2.36 2.27 12.44
N GLN A 41 -3.50 2.41 11.76
CA GLN A 41 -4.79 2.08 12.34
C GLN A 41 -4.89 0.60 12.73
N LEU A 42 -4.44 -0.31 11.86
CA LEU A 42 -4.44 -1.75 12.15
C LEU A 42 -3.51 -2.12 13.33
N ILE A 43 -2.36 -1.45 13.46
CA ILE A 43 -1.49 -1.59 14.64
C ILE A 43 -2.23 -1.14 15.90
N CYS A 44 -2.87 0.04 15.85
CA CYS A 44 -3.59 0.59 16.98
C CYS A 44 -4.82 -0.25 17.39
N GLU A 45 -5.49 -0.89 16.44
CA GLU A 45 -6.60 -1.80 16.72
C GLU A 45 -6.14 -3.02 17.53
N GLY A 46 -4.92 -3.52 17.29
CA GLY A 46 -4.29 -4.58 18.09
C GLY A 46 -5.03 -5.93 18.11
N THR A 47 -6.09 -6.10 17.31
CA THR A 47 -6.88 -7.33 17.26
C THR A 47 -6.24 -8.39 16.36
N GLU A 48 -6.62 -9.64 16.54
CA GLU A 48 -6.21 -10.73 15.65
C GLU A 48 -6.68 -10.51 14.20
N GLU A 49 -7.86 -9.92 13.98
CA GLU A 49 -8.27 -9.54 12.62
C GLU A 49 -7.36 -8.48 12.00
N ALA A 50 -6.88 -7.52 12.80
CA ALA A 50 -5.98 -6.49 12.32
C ALA A 50 -4.62 -7.06 11.93
N LYS A 51 -4.08 -7.99 12.73
CA LYS A 51 -2.87 -8.77 12.38
C LYS A 51 -3.03 -9.54 11.08
N ILE A 52 -4.17 -10.21 10.87
CA ILE A 52 -4.46 -10.94 9.63
C ILE A 52 -4.48 -9.98 8.42
N LYS A 53 -5.07 -8.79 8.56
CA LYS A 53 -5.08 -7.78 7.49
C LYS A 53 -3.68 -7.27 7.16
N LEU A 54 -2.83 -7.03 8.18
CA LEU A 54 -1.44 -6.63 7.98
C LEU A 54 -0.64 -7.70 7.22
N ILE A 55 -0.82 -8.98 7.56
CA ILE A 55 -0.17 -10.10 6.86
C ILE A 55 -0.62 -10.19 5.40
N LYS A 56 -1.93 -10.01 5.14
CA LYS A 56 -2.46 -9.97 3.76
C LYS A 56 -1.88 -8.81 2.96
N LEU A 57 -1.74 -7.64 3.58
CA LEU A 57 -1.14 -6.47 2.93
C LEU A 57 0.34 -6.73 2.60
N GLU A 58 1.08 -7.32 3.53
CA GLU A 58 2.48 -7.72 3.30
C GLU A 58 2.61 -8.70 2.13
N ALA A 59 1.72 -9.70 2.04
CA ALA A 59 1.70 -10.65 0.95
C ALA A 59 1.39 -9.99 -0.41
N LEU A 60 0.39 -9.11 -0.47
CA LEU A 60 0.01 -8.37 -1.68
C LEU A 60 1.13 -7.45 -2.19
N ILE A 61 1.89 -6.86 -1.28
CA ILE A 61 3.03 -6.00 -1.61
C ILE A 61 4.24 -6.84 -2.05
N LYS A 62 4.39 -8.04 -1.48
CA LYS A 62 5.49 -8.95 -1.85
C LYS A 62 5.27 -9.62 -3.19
N GLU A 63 4.03 -9.83 -3.61
CA GLU A 63 3.70 -10.31 -4.95
C GLU A 63 4.34 -9.42 -6.02
N ASP A 64 4.93 -10.07 -7.02
CA ASP A 64 5.52 -9.39 -8.16
C ASP A 64 4.39 -8.92 -9.08
N ILE A 65 4.01 -7.66 -8.91
CA ILE A 65 3.07 -7.02 -9.82
C ILE A 65 3.95 -6.53 -10.96
N GLY A 66 3.74 -7.07 -12.17
CA GLY A 66 4.55 -6.82 -13.37
C GLY A 66 4.47 -5.37 -13.87
N PHE A 67 4.98 -4.44 -13.08
CA PHE A 67 5.03 -3.01 -13.39
C PHE A 67 6.06 -2.74 -14.49
N THR A 68 5.68 -1.87 -15.41
CA THR A 68 6.50 -1.32 -16.49
C THR A 68 7.69 -0.50 -15.97
N PRO A 69 8.75 -0.34 -16.79
CA PRO A 69 10.01 0.27 -16.36
C PRO A 69 9.90 1.73 -15.90
N ARG A 70 8.92 2.49 -16.42
CA ARG A 70 8.81 3.94 -16.20
C ARG A 70 8.47 4.29 -14.74
N ASN A 71 7.70 3.43 -14.08
CA ASN A 71 7.22 3.63 -12.72
C ASN A 71 7.80 2.62 -11.72
N LYS A 72 8.66 1.70 -12.18
CA LYS A 72 9.33 0.68 -11.36
C LYS A 72 10.06 1.27 -10.15
N LEU A 73 10.72 2.42 -10.32
CA LEU A 73 11.40 3.15 -9.24
C LEU A 73 10.43 3.69 -8.20
N LEU A 74 9.35 4.34 -8.63
CA LEU A 74 8.34 4.93 -7.73
C LEU A 74 7.56 3.85 -6.98
N VAL A 75 7.17 2.78 -7.67
CA VAL A 75 6.47 1.67 -7.04
C VAL A 75 7.39 0.88 -6.11
N SER A 76 8.69 0.76 -6.45
CA SER A 76 9.66 0.18 -5.53
C SER A 76 9.88 1.05 -4.29
N ALA A 77 9.89 2.38 -4.43
CA ALA A 77 9.98 3.30 -3.30
C ALA A 77 8.75 3.18 -2.38
N LEU A 78 7.55 3.18 -2.96
CA LEU A 78 6.29 2.94 -2.25
C LEU A 78 6.30 1.60 -1.52
N ARG A 79 6.69 0.52 -2.20
CA ARG A 79 6.82 -0.81 -1.61
C ARG A 79 7.79 -0.82 -0.43
N ASN A 80 8.94 -0.17 -0.56
CA ASN A 80 9.92 -0.07 0.52
C ASN A 80 9.40 0.74 1.72
N SER A 81 8.70 1.85 1.47
CA SER A 81 8.06 2.66 2.51
C SER A 81 7.04 1.83 3.30
N ILE A 82 6.19 1.09 2.59
CA ILE A 82 5.19 0.23 3.22
C ILE A 82 5.83 -0.95 3.97
N ILE A 83 6.87 -1.57 3.42
CA ILE A 83 7.63 -2.62 4.12
C ILE A 83 8.25 -2.06 5.41
N GLY A 84 8.76 -0.83 5.39
CA GLY A 84 9.23 -0.13 6.57
C GLY A 84 8.13 0.04 7.63
N ALA A 85 6.96 0.53 7.21
CA ALA A 85 5.79 0.66 8.08
C ALA A 85 5.33 -0.69 8.66
N LEU A 86 5.30 -1.76 7.86
CA LEU A 86 4.97 -3.12 8.30
C LEU A 86 6.02 -3.71 9.25
N SER A 87 7.30 -3.39 9.05
CA SER A 87 8.37 -3.84 9.94
C SER A 87 8.28 -3.14 11.30
N ALA A 88 7.99 -1.83 11.30
CA ALA A 88 7.69 -1.09 12.53
C ALA A 88 6.42 -1.62 13.22
N ALA A 89 5.38 -2.00 12.45
CA ALA A 89 4.17 -2.62 12.95
C ALA A 89 4.46 -3.87 13.80
N LYS A 90 5.37 -4.73 13.34
CA LYS A 90 5.76 -5.97 14.02
C LYS A 90 6.49 -5.75 15.34
N LEU A 91 7.09 -4.58 15.57
CA LEU A 91 7.72 -4.24 16.86
C LEU A 91 6.69 -3.78 17.90
N CYS A 92 5.48 -3.42 17.46
CA CYS A 92 4.39 -2.95 18.30
C CYS A 92 3.32 -4.02 18.56
N LEU A 93 3.45 -5.21 17.96
CA LEU A 93 2.59 -6.39 18.14
C LEU A 93 3.25 -7.41 19.06
#